data_AF-A0A418YIK5-F1
#
_entry.id   AF-A0A418YIK5-F1
#
_cell.length_a   1.000
_cell.length_b   1.000
_cell.length_c   1.000
_cell.angle_alpha   90.00
_cell.angle_beta   90.00
_cell.angle_gamma   90.00
#
_symmetry.space_group_name_H-M   'P 1'
#
loop_
_entity.id
_entity.type
_entity.pdbx_description
1 polymer ?
#
loop_
_entity_poly.entity_id
_entity_poly.type
_entity_poly.pdbx_seq_one_letter_code
_entity_poly.pdbx_strand_id
1 'polypeptide(L)'
;MPSIKTISTTLILSVSILSGCGGDDINLTGKPEPSSGTGSSENTAEADLSSKVALRVAIENSPFAENLVKCVQADQASNSCSIDELPFIYHTNSNPSIQDVMDRLVVSDDWMKTRFQQLLEHPNTAKELLPLFQSVRAVVIASDIRPAYFNLYTGAIYIDPYYLWTTNAEKNTINKEADYRGEYSKTFDFSTASRFVYDNQYLFNFSLFNSAERSIDQVVVHAATVLFHELAHARDIFHDSYLANISADDVSRLSQLVEAHRTNFEHKQLFINTFELHDSTMKRLSQALYGGAAVTDDLKALRPEEVGYMLESEGANDQYAYYHSAEDLAMLFEESMMKLIYRVDRDVAYTSNPDEYTTCNDRVVAWGQRNRIAASEVRPRAHMVTKRILANATANELLAVDEFFNNLGSPTALPLVGWCDSINPISGLSPRSAWPEPDVIEQDFRPRHY
;
A
#
# COMPACT_ATOMS: atom_id res chain seq x y z
N MET A 1 -78.75 -10.79 9.03
CA MET A 1 -78.71 -12.14 9.63
C MET A 1 -78.47 -13.13 8.48
N PRO A 2 -77.53 -14.11 8.54
CA PRO A 2 -76.68 -14.61 9.65
C PRO A 2 -75.18 -14.26 9.47
N SER A 3 -74.45 -13.92 10.56
CA SER A 3 -73.52 -14.76 11.35
C SER A 3 -72.35 -15.39 10.56
N ILE A 4 -71.22 -14.67 10.52
CA ILE A 4 -69.92 -15.15 10.03
C ILE A 4 -69.17 -15.74 11.23
N LYS A 5 -68.80 -17.03 11.14
CA LYS A 5 -67.93 -17.71 12.10
C LYS A 5 -66.47 -17.33 11.83
N THR A 6 -65.79 -16.83 12.86
CA THR A 6 -64.36 -16.58 12.91
C THR A 6 -63.61 -17.92 12.98
N ILE A 7 -62.75 -18.22 12.01
CA ILE A 7 -61.72 -19.25 12.12
C ILE A 7 -60.42 -18.53 12.46
N SER A 8 -59.90 -18.81 13.66
CA SER A 8 -58.62 -18.32 14.16
C SER A 8 -57.53 -19.23 13.59
N THR A 9 -56.71 -18.70 12.69
CA THR A 9 -55.50 -19.38 12.21
C THR A 9 -54.32 -18.85 13.02
N THR A 10 -53.87 -19.64 13.99
CA THR A 10 -52.64 -19.39 14.75
C THR A 10 -51.45 -19.62 13.82
N LEU A 11 -50.83 -18.53 13.35
CA LEU A 11 -49.54 -18.58 12.65
C LEU A 11 -48.43 -18.67 13.71
N ILE A 12 -47.92 -19.88 13.93
CA ILE A 12 -46.70 -20.08 14.72
C ILE A 12 -45.54 -19.64 13.82
N LEU A 13 -45.04 -18.43 14.04
CA LEU A 13 -43.84 -17.92 13.43
C LEU A 13 -42.63 -18.52 14.17
N SER A 14 -42.11 -19.62 13.66
CA SER A 14 -40.82 -20.18 14.09
C SER A 14 -39.69 -19.24 13.63
N VAL A 15 -39.28 -18.35 14.52
CA VAL A 15 -38.08 -17.53 14.37
C VAL A 15 -36.85 -18.44 14.42
N SER A 16 -36.32 -18.76 13.25
CA SER A 16 -35.00 -19.36 13.13
C SER A 16 -33.99 -18.22 13.20
N ILE A 17 -33.28 -18.12 14.33
CA ILE A 17 -32.15 -17.21 14.50
C ILE A 17 -30.98 -17.82 13.73
N LEU A 18 -30.81 -17.42 12.47
CA LEU A 18 -29.55 -17.56 11.76
C LEU A 18 -28.65 -16.40 12.17
N SER A 19 -27.92 -16.59 13.27
CA SER A 19 -26.74 -15.79 13.62
C SER A 19 -25.57 -16.27 12.76
N GLY A 20 -25.08 -15.43 11.87
CA GLY A 20 -23.93 -15.77 11.02
C GLY A 20 -23.72 -14.83 9.84
N CYS A 21 -23.54 -13.53 10.09
CA CYS A 21 -22.66 -12.73 9.24
C CYS A 21 -21.42 -12.44 10.08
N GLY A 22 -20.29 -13.04 9.69
CA GLY A 22 -18.99 -12.74 10.26
C GLY A 22 -18.71 -11.25 10.09
N GLY A 23 -18.43 -10.58 11.20
CA GLY A 23 -17.68 -9.34 11.14
C GLY A 23 -16.28 -9.72 10.70
N ASP A 24 -15.85 -9.17 9.56
CA ASP A 24 -14.45 -9.17 9.16
C ASP A 24 -13.68 -8.31 10.18
N ASP A 25 -13.34 -8.90 11.32
CA ASP A 25 -12.33 -8.40 12.24
C ASP A 25 -10.96 -8.68 11.61
N ILE A 26 -10.70 -7.99 10.50
CA ILE A 26 -9.35 -7.82 9.98
C ILE A 26 -8.64 -6.98 11.04
N ASN A 27 -7.40 -7.34 11.37
CA ASN A 27 -6.51 -6.44 12.07
C ASN A 27 -6.57 -5.07 11.35
N LEU A 28 -6.48 -3.95 12.07
CA LEU A 28 -6.50 -2.62 11.44
C LEU A 28 -5.26 -1.81 11.79
N THR A 29 -4.26 -2.48 12.37
CA THR A 29 -3.11 -1.86 13.01
C THR A 29 -1.86 -1.85 12.14
N GLY A 30 -1.79 -2.61 11.05
CA GLY A 30 -0.54 -2.74 10.30
C GLY A 30 0.49 -3.66 10.96
N LYS A 31 0.19 -4.21 12.15
CA LYS A 31 1.14 -4.91 13.02
C LYS A 31 0.89 -6.43 12.98
N PRO A 32 1.93 -7.29 12.95
CA PRO A 32 1.74 -8.73 13.01
C PRO A 32 1.04 -9.14 14.31
N GLU A 33 -0.06 -9.90 14.20
CA GLU A 33 -0.53 -10.73 15.32
C GLU A 33 0.32 -12.01 15.39
N PRO A 34 0.70 -12.48 16.59
CA PRO A 34 1.28 -13.80 16.72
C PRO A 34 0.26 -14.85 16.27
N SER A 35 0.68 -15.77 15.40
CA SER A 35 -0.19 -16.85 14.93
C SER A 35 -0.67 -17.69 16.10
N SER A 36 -1.98 -17.77 16.28
CA SER A 36 -2.60 -18.68 17.26
C SER A 36 -2.64 -20.11 16.69
N GLY A 37 -1.47 -20.71 16.53
CA GLY A 37 -1.33 -22.13 16.27
C GLY A 37 -1.59 -22.93 17.55
N THR A 38 -2.75 -23.56 17.67
CA THR A 38 -3.02 -24.58 18.69
C THR A 38 -2.24 -25.87 18.36
N GLY A 39 -0.99 -25.92 18.81
CA GLY A 39 -0.14 -27.11 18.79
C GLY A 39 0.56 -27.29 20.14
N SER A 40 0.27 -28.38 20.83
CA SER A 40 0.71 -28.70 22.20
C SER A 40 2.22 -28.94 22.35
N SER A 41 2.79 -28.24 23.34
CA SER A 41 3.96 -28.53 24.19
C SER A 41 5.16 -29.32 23.64
N GLU A 42 6.34 -28.68 23.61
CA GLU A 42 7.49 -29.07 24.44
C GLU A 42 8.56 -27.97 24.46
N ASN A 43 9.19 -27.79 25.63
CA ASN A 43 10.15 -26.74 25.97
C ASN A 43 11.33 -26.60 24.99
N THR A 44 11.44 -25.45 24.33
CA THR A 44 12.72 -24.81 24.01
C THR A 44 12.56 -23.30 24.15
N ALA A 45 13.47 -22.70 24.92
CA ALA A 45 13.61 -21.28 25.23
C ALA A 45 12.81 -20.29 24.36
N GLU A 46 11.94 -19.52 25.01
CA GLU A 46 11.43 -18.24 24.50
C GLU A 46 12.61 -17.42 23.97
N ALA A 47 12.74 -17.38 22.65
CA ALA A 47 13.52 -16.36 21.98
C ALA A 47 12.73 -15.06 22.17
N ASP A 48 13.21 -14.26 23.12
CA ASP A 48 12.86 -12.87 23.37
C ASP A 48 12.54 -12.15 22.05
N LEU A 49 11.30 -11.67 21.93
CA LEU A 49 10.84 -10.88 20.80
C LEU A 49 11.68 -9.60 20.77
N SER A 50 12.62 -9.55 19.83
CA SER A 50 13.51 -8.45 19.42
C SER A 50 13.37 -7.14 20.22
N SER A 51 14.48 -6.69 20.80
CA SER A 51 14.60 -5.34 21.35
C SER A 51 14.16 -4.31 20.28
N LYS A 52 12.98 -3.70 20.45
CA LYS A 52 12.47 -2.64 19.56
C LYS A 52 13.55 -1.57 19.39
N VAL A 53 13.76 -1.12 18.17
CA VAL A 53 14.74 -0.08 17.90
C VAL A 53 14.32 1.22 18.59
N ALA A 54 15.29 1.94 19.18
CA ALA A 54 15.03 3.18 19.88
C ALA A 54 14.63 4.28 18.88
N LEU A 55 13.41 4.81 19.04
CA LEU A 55 12.89 5.93 18.26
C LEU A 55 13.23 7.27 18.93
N ARG A 56 13.55 8.28 18.12
CA ARG A 56 13.77 9.65 18.57
C ARG A 56 13.12 10.66 17.62
N VAL A 57 12.78 11.83 18.15
CA VAL A 57 12.35 12.97 17.33
C VAL A 57 13.50 13.40 16.43
N ALA A 58 13.21 13.70 15.16
CA ALA A 58 14.23 14.20 14.24
C ALA A 58 14.60 15.67 14.51
N ILE A 59 13.65 16.45 15.02
CA ILE A 59 13.82 17.86 15.37
C ILE A 59 13.57 18.02 16.88
N GLU A 60 14.63 18.18 17.66
CA GLU A 60 14.55 18.23 19.13
C GLU A 60 13.67 19.38 19.65
N ASN A 61 13.72 20.54 18.98
CA ASN A 61 12.94 21.72 19.35
C ASN A 61 11.57 21.79 18.66
N SER A 62 11.09 20.67 18.10
CA SER A 62 9.77 20.61 17.49
C SER A 62 8.67 20.94 18.52
N PRO A 63 7.63 21.70 18.15
CA PRO A 63 6.45 21.91 19.00
C PRO A 63 5.76 20.61 19.44
N PHE A 64 6.00 19.50 18.74
CA PHE A 64 5.37 18.20 19.00
C PHE A 64 6.29 17.24 19.76
N ALA A 65 7.54 17.64 20.05
CA ALA A 65 8.58 16.71 20.51
C ALA A 65 8.20 15.94 21.80
N GLU A 66 7.43 16.57 22.69
CA GLU A 66 6.98 15.97 23.96
C GLU A 66 6.13 14.70 23.75
N ASN A 67 5.19 14.74 22.80
CA ASN A 67 4.23 13.65 22.58
C ASN A 67 4.54 12.79 21.36
N LEU A 68 5.36 13.27 20.42
CA LEU A 68 5.52 12.65 19.11
C LEU A 68 5.92 11.17 19.18
N VAL A 69 7.00 10.83 19.91
CA VAL A 69 7.46 9.44 20.03
C VAL A 69 6.44 8.55 20.74
N LYS A 70 5.84 9.05 21.84
CA LYS A 70 4.81 8.33 22.59
C LYS A 70 3.62 7.98 21.70
N CYS A 71 3.15 8.92 20.88
CA CYS A 71 1.97 8.73 20.05
C CYS A 71 2.19 7.80 18.87
N VAL A 72 3.37 7.81 18.24
CA VAL A 72 3.68 6.88 17.15
C VAL A 72 4.02 5.46 17.64
N GLN A 73 4.23 5.28 18.95
CA GLN A 73 4.42 3.95 19.52
C GLN A 73 3.11 3.27 19.92
N ALA A 74 1.97 3.95 19.78
CA ALA A 74 0.67 3.38 20.04
C ALA A 74 0.37 2.24 19.07
N ASP A 75 0.24 1.04 19.61
CA ASP A 75 0.04 -0.20 18.87
C ASP A 75 -1.35 -0.82 19.08
N GLN A 76 -2.22 -0.14 19.81
CA GLN A 76 -3.60 -0.54 20.08
C GLN A 76 -4.54 0.66 20.04
N ALA A 77 -5.81 0.43 19.72
CA ALA A 77 -6.84 1.48 19.83
C ALA A 77 -6.92 2.09 21.25
N SER A 78 -6.59 1.31 22.28
CA SER A 78 -6.62 1.69 23.69
C SER A 78 -5.48 2.64 24.10
N ASN A 79 -4.40 2.72 23.34
CA ASN A 79 -3.24 3.58 23.62
C ASN A 79 -3.00 4.66 22.56
N SER A 80 -3.89 4.79 21.56
CA SER A 80 -3.85 5.90 20.60
C SER A 80 -3.97 7.26 21.30
N CYS A 81 -3.13 8.22 20.91
CA CYS A 81 -3.23 9.60 21.40
C CYS A 81 -4.49 10.32 20.92
N SER A 82 -4.99 11.25 21.73
CA SER A 82 -6.03 12.21 21.35
C SER A 82 -5.53 13.26 20.37
N ILE A 83 -6.45 14.01 19.74
CA ILE A 83 -6.07 15.01 18.73
C ILE A 83 -5.27 16.15 19.36
N ASP A 84 -5.63 16.59 20.56
CA ASP A 84 -4.90 17.62 21.32
C ASP A 84 -3.49 17.20 21.75
N GLU A 85 -3.24 15.90 21.97
CA GLU A 85 -1.89 15.38 22.28
C GLU A 85 -0.94 15.46 21.06
N LEU A 86 -1.46 15.21 19.85
CA LEU A 86 -0.68 15.32 18.60
C LEU A 86 -1.63 15.62 17.44
N PRO A 87 -1.85 16.88 17.04
CA PRO A 87 -2.80 17.16 15.97
C PRO A 87 -2.24 16.75 14.59
N PHE A 88 -3.14 16.48 13.63
CA PHE A 88 -2.78 16.34 12.21
C PHE A 88 -2.04 17.59 11.71
N ILE A 89 -1.20 17.42 10.69
CA ILE A 89 -0.53 18.55 10.04
C ILE A 89 -1.57 19.57 9.55
N TYR A 90 -2.72 19.12 9.04
CA TYR A 90 -3.83 19.97 8.62
C TYR A 90 -4.20 21.05 9.66
N HIS A 91 -4.27 20.68 10.94
CA HIS A 91 -4.70 21.60 12.00
C HIS A 91 -3.69 22.71 12.30
N THR A 92 -2.41 22.52 11.93
CA THR A 92 -1.38 23.57 12.06
C THR A 92 -1.16 24.31 10.76
N ASN A 93 -1.20 23.59 9.64
CA ASN A 93 -1.07 24.15 8.31
C ASN A 93 -1.74 23.21 7.29
N SER A 94 -2.88 23.61 6.75
CA SER A 94 -3.61 22.87 5.71
C SER A 94 -2.95 22.92 4.32
N ASN A 95 -1.88 23.71 4.16
CA ASN A 95 -0.98 23.64 3.03
C ASN A 95 0.46 23.41 3.53
N PRO A 96 0.79 22.15 3.91
CA PRO A 96 2.02 21.82 4.62
C PRO A 96 3.27 22.39 3.96
N SER A 97 4.18 22.92 4.76
CA SER A 97 5.57 23.16 4.36
C SER A 97 6.42 21.93 4.65
N ILE A 98 7.64 21.87 4.09
CA ILE A 98 8.61 20.83 4.43
C ILE A 98 8.88 20.83 5.94
N GLN A 99 8.95 22.00 6.57
CA GLN A 99 9.18 22.10 8.02
C GLN A 99 8.03 21.47 8.82
N ASP A 100 6.78 21.65 8.41
CA ASP A 100 5.62 21.05 9.10
C ASP A 100 5.69 19.52 9.13
N VAL A 101 6.24 18.91 8.08
CA VAL A 101 6.50 17.46 7.99
C VAL A 101 7.71 17.08 8.84
N MET A 102 8.81 17.81 8.72
CA MET A 102 10.06 17.54 9.46
C MET A 102 9.89 17.67 10.98
N ASP A 103 9.06 18.60 11.46
CA ASP A 103 8.74 18.75 12.88
C ASP A 103 8.01 17.54 13.46
N ARG A 104 7.43 16.68 12.61
CA ARG A 104 6.73 15.45 13.01
C ARG A 104 7.43 14.18 12.52
N LEU A 105 8.70 14.30 12.16
CA LEU A 105 9.52 13.16 11.77
C LEU A 105 10.12 12.48 13.01
N VAL A 106 9.97 11.16 13.07
CA VAL A 106 10.59 10.26 14.05
C VAL A 106 11.53 9.32 13.32
N VAL A 107 12.75 9.16 13.84
CA VAL A 107 13.78 8.32 13.21
C VAL A 107 14.45 7.37 14.20
N SER A 108 14.96 6.24 13.70
CA SER A 108 15.92 5.40 14.45
C SER A 108 17.38 5.77 14.19
N ASP A 109 17.70 6.40 13.06
CA ASP A 109 19.04 6.84 12.68
C ASP A 109 19.03 8.27 12.12
N ASP A 110 20.09 9.05 12.39
CA ASP A 110 20.15 10.46 11.97
C ASP A 110 20.22 10.61 10.45
N TRP A 111 20.83 9.63 9.78
CA TRP A 111 20.91 9.62 8.32
C TRP A 111 19.51 9.55 7.69
N MET A 112 18.54 8.90 8.34
CA MET A 112 17.17 8.80 7.83
C MET A 112 16.51 10.17 7.79
N LYS A 113 16.72 11.00 8.82
CA LYS A 113 16.32 12.41 8.83
C LYS A 113 16.96 13.16 7.67
N THR A 114 18.28 13.02 7.51
CA THR A 114 19.01 13.71 6.45
C THR A 114 18.49 13.34 5.06
N ARG A 115 18.27 12.05 4.78
CA ARG A 115 17.78 11.58 3.48
C ARG A 115 16.35 11.98 3.21
N PHE A 116 15.48 11.92 4.23
CA PHE A 116 14.09 12.34 4.08
C PHE A 116 13.98 13.85 3.83
N GLN A 117 14.76 14.66 4.55
CA GLN A 117 14.82 16.10 4.29
C GLN A 117 15.34 16.39 2.87
N GLN A 118 16.43 15.74 2.46
CA GLN A 118 16.97 15.89 1.10
C GLN A 118 15.98 15.49 0.02
N LEU A 119 15.22 14.41 0.24
CA LEU A 119 14.13 14.00 -0.64
C LEU A 119 13.09 15.12 -0.73
N LEU A 120 12.56 15.63 0.39
CA LEU A 120 11.51 16.65 0.35
C LEU A 120 11.96 17.98 -0.29
N GLU A 121 13.24 18.34 -0.10
CA GLU A 121 13.84 19.56 -0.66
C GLU A 121 14.29 19.38 -2.12
N HIS A 122 14.30 18.16 -2.65
CA HIS A 122 14.85 17.88 -3.97
C HIS A 122 14.01 18.55 -5.08
N PRO A 123 14.63 19.23 -6.08
CA PRO A 123 13.90 19.90 -7.16
C PRO A 123 13.00 18.99 -8.00
N ASN A 124 13.33 17.70 -8.07
CA ASN A 124 12.57 16.69 -8.81
C ASN A 124 11.48 16.00 -7.97
N THR A 125 11.33 16.35 -6.70
CA THR A 125 10.26 15.79 -5.87
C THR A 125 8.91 16.34 -6.33
N ALA A 126 7.96 15.43 -6.51
CA ALA A 126 6.58 15.75 -6.83
C ALA A 126 6.01 16.82 -5.89
N LYS A 127 5.54 17.93 -6.45
CA LYS A 127 4.96 19.04 -5.66
C LYS A 127 3.63 18.64 -5.05
N GLU A 128 2.93 17.73 -5.72
CA GLU A 128 1.65 17.14 -5.33
C GLU A 128 1.77 16.30 -4.06
N LEU A 129 2.98 15.87 -3.70
CA LEU A 129 3.22 15.01 -2.54
C LEU A 129 3.08 15.79 -1.23
N LEU A 130 3.56 17.04 -1.18
CA LEU A 130 3.58 17.84 0.04
C LEU A 130 2.17 18.13 0.60
N PRO A 131 1.16 18.52 -0.20
CA PRO A 131 -0.21 18.66 0.27
C PRO A 131 -0.84 17.39 0.86
N LEU A 132 -0.37 16.19 0.48
CA LEU A 132 -0.94 14.95 1.00
C LEU A 132 -0.59 14.72 2.48
N PHE A 133 0.54 15.26 2.96
CA PHE A 133 0.96 15.13 4.35
C PHE A 133 0.01 15.80 5.36
N GLN A 134 -0.90 16.67 4.91
CA GLN A 134 -1.89 17.28 5.82
C GLN A 134 -2.70 16.21 6.59
N SER A 135 -2.85 15.02 6.01
CA SER A 135 -3.65 13.91 6.53
C SER A 135 -2.88 12.93 7.40
N VAL A 136 -1.64 13.25 7.73
CA VAL A 136 -0.86 12.49 8.72
C VAL A 136 -0.56 13.33 9.96
N ARG A 137 -0.34 12.64 11.07
CA ARG A 137 0.10 13.20 12.36
C ARG A 137 1.60 13.08 12.55
N ALA A 138 2.24 12.12 11.86
CA ALA A 138 3.67 11.89 11.91
C ALA A 138 4.18 11.08 10.72
N VAL A 139 5.50 11.13 10.53
CA VAL A 139 6.25 10.23 9.65
C VAL A 139 7.27 9.50 10.53
N VAL A 140 7.34 8.17 10.43
CA VAL A 140 8.27 7.35 11.19
C VAL A 140 9.17 6.60 10.21
N ILE A 141 10.48 6.66 10.43
CA ILE A 141 11.47 5.95 9.61
C ILE A 141 12.41 5.20 10.56
N ALA A 142 12.40 3.88 10.52
CA ALA A 142 13.17 3.08 11.48
C ALA A 142 13.75 1.84 10.82
N SER A 143 14.91 1.40 11.31
CA SER A 143 15.68 0.29 10.73
C SER A 143 14.95 -1.05 10.76
N ASP A 144 13.95 -1.21 11.63
CA ASP A 144 13.10 -2.39 11.78
C ASP A 144 11.71 -2.25 11.13
N ILE A 145 11.41 -1.12 10.48
CA ILE A 145 10.20 -0.97 9.65
C ILE A 145 10.46 -1.62 8.30
N ARG A 146 9.81 -2.75 8.08
CA ARG A 146 9.75 -3.40 6.78
C ARG A 146 8.55 -4.32 6.70
N PRO A 147 7.72 -4.20 5.67
CA PRO A 147 7.61 -3.08 4.72
C PRO A 147 7.08 -1.78 5.36
N ALA A 148 6.94 -0.73 4.55
CA ALA A 148 6.24 0.51 4.92
C ALA A 148 4.73 0.28 5.13
N TYR A 149 4.06 1.16 5.87
CA TYR A 149 2.61 1.11 6.11
C TYR A 149 2.08 2.41 6.70
N PHE A 150 0.79 2.67 6.56
CA PHE A 150 0.06 3.65 7.35
C PHE A 150 -0.68 2.95 8.50
N ASN A 151 -0.77 3.61 9.66
CA ASN A 151 -1.45 3.05 10.82
C ASN A 151 -2.60 3.97 11.25
N LEU A 152 -3.81 3.42 11.19
CA LEU A 152 -5.07 4.08 11.50
C LEU A 152 -5.12 4.70 12.91
N TYR A 153 -4.53 4.05 13.91
CA TYR A 153 -4.61 4.47 15.31
C TYR A 153 -3.55 5.49 15.71
N THR A 154 -2.46 5.59 14.97
CA THR A 154 -1.46 6.66 15.14
C THR A 154 -1.68 7.81 14.17
N GLY A 155 -2.39 7.57 13.06
CA GLY A 155 -2.53 8.52 11.96
C GLY A 155 -1.19 8.85 11.31
N ALA A 156 -0.23 7.93 11.36
CA ALA A 156 1.14 8.13 10.89
C ALA A 156 1.50 7.14 9.79
N ILE A 157 2.43 7.55 8.93
CA ILE A 157 3.08 6.66 7.97
C ILE A 157 4.41 6.17 8.53
N TYR A 158 4.72 4.90 8.29
CA TYR A 158 5.91 4.19 8.73
C TYR A 158 6.64 3.76 7.47
N ILE A 159 7.83 4.29 7.24
CA ILE A 159 8.56 4.13 5.99
C ILE A 159 9.74 3.18 6.20
N ASP A 160 9.84 2.18 5.33
CA ASP A 160 11.02 1.30 5.26
C ASP A 160 12.24 2.13 4.77
N PRO A 161 13.33 2.21 5.54
CA PRO A 161 14.53 2.95 5.13
C PRO A 161 15.20 2.39 3.87
N TYR A 162 14.80 1.20 3.39
CA TYR A 162 15.13 0.67 2.08
C TYR A 162 14.84 1.64 0.93
N TYR A 163 13.87 2.53 1.07
CA TYR A 163 13.54 3.54 0.06
C TYR A 163 14.47 4.76 0.10
N LEU A 164 15.30 4.93 1.14
CA LEU A 164 15.99 6.21 1.42
C LEU A 164 17.52 6.16 1.44
N TRP A 165 18.14 5.01 1.75
CA TRP A 165 19.61 4.91 1.83
C TRP A 165 20.26 5.34 0.50
N THR A 166 21.43 5.95 0.53
CA THR A 166 22.23 6.24 -0.68
C THR A 166 23.61 5.59 -0.62
N THR A 167 24.12 5.38 0.59
CA THR A 167 25.45 4.79 0.82
C THR A 167 25.38 3.40 1.44
N ASN A 168 26.46 2.62 1.29
CA ASN A 168 26.57 1.32 1.95
C ASN A 168 26.58 1.43 3.48
N ALA A 169 27.11 2.53 4.05
CA ALA A 169 27.12 2.74 5.49
C ALA A 169 25.70 2.84 6.08
N GLU A 170 24.82 3.57 5.41
CA GLU A 170 23.39 3.68 5.77
C GLU A 170 22.67 2.36 5.55
N LYS A 171 22.89 1.74 4.39
CA LYS A 171 22.30 0.45 4.02
C LYS A 171 22.60 -0.66 5.03
N ASN A 172 23.78 -0.62 5.65
CA ASN A 172 24.21 -1.59 6.65
C ASN A 172 23.51 -1.44 8.01
N THR A 173 22.80 -0.33 8.29
CA THR A 173 22.02 -0.18 9.53
C THR A 173 20.59 -0.72 9.40
N ILE A 174 20.15 -1.09 8.20
CA ILE A 174 18.78 -1.55 7.92
C ILE A 174 18.64 -3.04 8.25
N ASN A 175 17.53 -3.41 8.90
CA ASN A 175 17.17 -4.81 9.14
C ASN A 175 17.00 -5.55 7.80
N LYS A 176 17.65 -6.71 7.69
CA LYS A 176 17.64 -7.57 6.49
C LYS A 176 16.74 -8.79 6.62
N GLU A 177 15.94 -8.87 7.70
CA GLU A 177 14.93 -9.91 7.86
C GLU A 177 14.04 -10.00 6.63
N ALA A 178 13.83 -11.23 6.17
CA ALA A 178 12.98 -11.51 5.03
C ALA A 178 11.52 -11.23 5.39
N ASP A 179 10.75 -10.81 4.39
CA ASP A 179 9.30 -10.73 4.52
C ASP A 179 8.72 -12.14 4.64
N TYR A 180 8.08 -12.44 5.78
CA TYR A 180 7.49 -13.76 6.05
C TYR A 180 6.39 -14.14 5.03
N ARG A 181 5.76 -13.16 4.37
CA ARG A 181 4.72 -13.40 3.35
C ARG A 181 5.28 -14.02 2.08
N GLY A 182 6.60 -13.90 1.86
CA GLY A 182 7.28 -14.61 0.77
C GLY A 182 7.11 -16.13 0.84
N GLU A 183 6.75 -16.70 1.99
CA GLU A 183 6.43 -18.12 2.13
C GLU A 183 5.03 -18.49 1.61
N TYR A 184 4.08 -17.55 1.58
CA TYR A 184 2.72 -17.81 1.11
C TYR A 184 2.67 -18.05 -0.40
N SER A 185 3.42 -17.26 -1.16
CA SER A 185 3.48 -17.37 -2.63
C SER A 185 4.15 -18.67 -3.10
N LYS A 186 5.05 -19.27 -2.31
CA LYS A 186 5.70 -20.56 -2.62
C LYS A 186 4.74 -21.75 -2.68
N THR A 187 3.50 -21.60 -2.22
CA THR A 187 2.48 -22.66 -2.30
C THR A 187 1.84 -22.77 -3.68
N PHE A 188 2.09 -21.81 -4.58
CA PHE A 188 1.50 -21.76 -5.91
C PHE A 188 2.54 -22.02 -7.00
N ASP A 189 2.12 -22.71 -8.07
CA ASP A 189 2.92 -22.94 -9.29
C ASP A 189 3.08 -21.67 -10.14
N PHE A 190 2.51 -20.55 -9.68
CA PHE A 190 2.66 -19.22 -10.26
C PHE A 190 3.12 -18.20 -9.23
N SER A 191 3.59 -17.06 -9.73
CA SER A 191 3.95 -15.91 -8.92
C SER A 191 3.41 -14.63 -9.55
N THR A 192 2.98 -13.70 -8.70
CA THR A 192 2.66 -12.33 -9.09
C THR A 192 3.97 -11.58 -9.30
N ALA A 193 4.07 -10.85 -10.40
CA ALA A 193 5.25 -10.04 -10.71
C ALA A 193 4.84 -8.62 -11.03
N SER A 194 5.66 -7.66 -10.62
CA SER A 194 5.48 -6.27 -11.02
C SER A 194 6.80 -5.53 -11.07
N ARG A 195 6.89 -4.54 -11.96
CA ARG A 195 8.04 -3.62 -12.01
C ARG A 195 7.62 -2.26 -12.50
N PHE A 196 8.29 -1.24 -12.00
CA PHE A 196 8.25 0.10 -12.58
C PHE A 196 9.27 0.21 -13.71
N VAL A 197 8.83 0.78 -14.82
CA VAL A 197 9.56 0.85 -16.08
C VAL A 197 9.59 2.27 -16.60
N TYR A 198 10.78 2.72 -17.00
CA TYR A 198 10.97 3.94 -17.75
C TYR A 198 11.75 3.62 -19.02
N ASP A 199 11.21 3.97 -20.19
CA ASP A 199 11.85 3.73 -21.50
C ASP A 199 12.30 2.26 -21.71
N ASN A 200 11.42 1.30 -21.35
CA ASN A 200 11.73 -0.14 -21.38
C ASN A 200 12.94 -0.56 -20.52
N GLN A 201 13.23 0.17 -19.44
CA GLN A 201 14.28 -0.18 -18.47
C GLN A 201 13.70 -0.31 -17.06
N TYR A 202 14.25 -1.27 -16.30
CA TYR A 202 13.94 -1.39 -14.87
C TYR A 202 14.33 -0.09 -14.19
N LEU A 203 13.36 0.56 -13.55
CA LEU A 203 13.63 1.83 -12.88
C LEU A 203 14.36 1.62 -11.54
N PHE A 204 14.02 0.53 -10.84
CA PHE A 204 14.55 0.20 -9.53
C PHE A 204 15.22 -1.16 -9.57
N ASN A 205 16.54 -1.18 -9.35
CA ASN A 205 17.34 -2.40 -9.19
C ASN A 205 18.28 -2.19 -8.00
N PHE A 206 17.69 -2.19 -6.80
CA PHE A 206 18.39 -1.94 -5.55
C PHE A 206 18.37 -3.20 -4.69
N SER A 207 19.45 -3.45 -3.97
CA SER A 207 19.55 -4.62 -3.09
C SER A 207 20.28 -4.24 -1.81
N LEU A 208 19.80 -4.78 -0.68
CA LEU A 208 20.47 -4.68 0.61
C LEU A 208 21.68 -5.62 0.76
N PHE A 209 21.88 -6.52 -0.21
CA PHE A 209 22.84 -7.62 -0.11
C PHE A 209 24.09 -7.43 -0.97
N ASN A 210 24.07 -6.51 -1.94
CA ASN A 210 25.25 -6.17 -2.74
C ASN A 210 25.91 -4.86 -2.26
N SER A 211 27.00 -4.46 -2.90
CA SER A 211 27.76 -3.24 -2.56
C SER A 211 27.36 -2.00 -3.38
N ALA A 212 26.26 -2.06 -4.14
CA ALA A 212 25.82 -0.94 -4.97
C ALA A 212 25.36 0.25 -4.11
N GLU A 213 25.72 1.45 -4.54
CA GLU A 213 25.22 2.72 -4.01
C GLU A 213 24.24 3.35 -5.00
N ARG A 214 23.45 4.32 -4.55
CA ARG A 214 22.46 5.00 -5.42
C ARG A 214 22.39 6.50 -5.13
N SER A 215 22.03 7.28 -6.15
CA SER A 215 21.94 8.74 -6.02
C SER A 215 20.66 9.17 -5.28
N ILE A 216 20.64 10.44 -4.84
CA ILE A 216 19.42 11.03 -4.28
C ILE A 216 18.31 11.16 -5.35
N ASP A 217 18.65 11.40 -6.62
CA ASP A 217 17.67 11.40 -7.73
C ASP A 217 16.92 10.06 -7.82
N GLN A 218 17.65 8.95 -7.69
CA GLN A 218 17.06 7.62 -7.69
C GLN A 218 16.18 7.38 -6.46
N VAL A 219 16.60 7.86 -5.29
CA VAL A 219 15.82 7.81 -4.05
C VAL A 219 14.52 8.60 -4.19
N VAL A 220 14.54 9.79 -4.80
CA VAL A 220 13.34 10.62 -4.97
C VAL A 220 12.24 9.88 -5.72
N VAL A 221 12.58 9.27 -6.86
CA VAL A 221 11.60 8.56 -7.68
C VAL A 221 11.17 7.25 -7.01
N HIS A 222 12.09 6.54 -6.34
CA HIS A 222 11.77 5.27 -5.68
C HIS A 222 10.92 5.46 -4.42
N ALA A 223 11.25 6.42 -3.58
CA ALA A 223 10.47 6.71 -2.38
C ALA A 223 9.11 7.36 -2.72
N ALA A 224 8.94 7.97 -3.89
CA ALA A 224 7.65 8.48 -4.32
C ALA A 224 6.60 7.37 -4.45
N THR A 225 6.98 6.13 -4.80
CA THR A 225 6.02 5.00 -4.89
C THR A 225 5.35 4.77 -3.55
N VAL A 226 6.16 4.52 -2.51
CA VAL A 226 5.67 4.26 -1.17
C VAL A 226 5.02 5.48 -0.53
N LEU A 227 5.53 6.69 -0.79
CA LEU A 227 4.92 7.91 -0.26
C LEU A 227 3.52 8.14 -0.84
N PHE A 228 3.33 7.97 -2.16
CA PHE A 228 1.99 8.08 -2.73
C PHE A 228 1.05 7.00 -2.21
N HIS A 229 1.52 5.76 -2.04
CA HIS A 229 0.73 4.67 -1.48
C HIS A 229 0.27 4.94 -0.04
N GLU A 230 1.20 5.22 0.87
CA GLU A 230 0.86 5.39 2.28
C GLU A 230 0.09 6.68 2.54
N LEU A 231 0.36 7.74 1.77
CA LEU A 231 -0.41 8.97 1.85
C LEU A 231 -1.81 8.81 1.22
N ALA A 232 -1.99 7.93 0.23
CA ALA A 232 -3.33 7.58 -0.26
C ALA A 232 -4.18 6.94 0.84
N HIS A 233 -3.62 6.03 1.63
CA HIS A 233 -4.30 5.50 2.81
C HIS A 233 -4.65 6.61 3.82
N ALA A 234 -3.72 7.51 4.10
CA ALA A 234 -4.00 8.64 4.97
C ALA A 234 -5.16 9.51 4.44
N ARG A 235 -5.18 9.80 3.13
CA ARG A 235 -6.22 10.61 2.47
C ARG A 235 -7.56 9.90 2.32
N ASP A 236 -7.58 8.58 2.23
CA ASP A 236 -8.79 7.75 2.19
C ASP A 236 -9.61 7.88 3.49
N ILE A 237 -8.93 8.01 4.63
CA ILE A 237 -9.57 8.09 5.95
C ILE A 237 -9.68 9.54 6.43
N PHE A 238 -8.60 10.32 6.32
CA PHE A 238 -8.49 11.67 6.87
C PHE A 238 -8.49 12.72 5.76
N HIS A 239 -9.53 12.73 4.92
CA HIS A 239 -9.70 13.74 3.89
C HIS A 239 -10.13 15.11 4.47
N ASP A 240 -9.94 16.16 3.69
CA ASP A 240 -9.98 17.56 4.13
C ASP A 240 -11.33 17.95 4.76
N SER A 241 -12.46 17.53 4.16
CA SER A 241 -13.79 17.83 4.74
C SER A 241 -14.04 17.12 6.06
N TYR A 242 -13.39 15.98 6.30
CA TYR A 242 -13.47 15.32 7.61
C TYR A 242 -12.58 16.03 8.63
N LEU A 243 -11.32 16.33 8.26
CA LEU A 243 -10.39 17.06 9.12
C LEU A 243 -10.88 18.48 9.48
N ALA A 244 -11.57 19.17 8.58
CA ALA A 244 -12.18 20.47 8.84
C ALA A 244 -13.25 20.45 9.95
N ASN A 245 -13.82 19.28 10.26
CA ASN A 245 -14.81 19.10 11.31
C ASN A 245 -14.21 18.63 12.65
N ILE A 246 -12.90 18.43 12.71
CA ILE A 246 -12.18 18.05 13.93
C ILE A 246 -11.42 19.28 14.43
N SER A 247 -11.54 19.57 15.72
CA SER A 247 -10.80 20.68 16.32
C SER A 247 -9.40 20.22 16.75
N ALA A 248 -8.43 21.12 16.68
CA ALA A 248 -7.06 20.84 17.11
C ALA A 248 -6.95 20.56 18.62
N ASP A 249 -7.90 21.04 19.42
CA ASP A 249 -8.02 20.83 20.87
C ASP A 249 -9.00 19.69 21.23
N ASP A 250 -9.41 18.87 20.26
CA ASP A 250 -10.29 17.72 20.51
C ASP A 250 -9.57 16.67 21.37
N VAL A 251 -10.11 16.45 22.57
CA VAL A 251 -9.60 15.48 23.55
C VAL A 251 -10.01 14.02 23.22
N SER A 252 -10.76 13.81 22.14
CA SER A 252 -11.14 12.49 21.65
C SER A 252 -9.92 11.74 21.14
N ARG A 253 -9.85 10.45 21.46
CA ARG A 253 -8.81 9.56 20.94
C ARG A 253 -8.98 9.37 19.44
N LEU A 254 -7.87 9.33 18.71
CA LEU A 254 -7.93 9.08 17.26
C LEU A 254 -8.67 7.79 16.93
N SER A 255 -8.45 6.71 17.70
CA SER A 255 -9.15 5.44 17.49
C SER A 255 -10.67 5.55 17.59
N GLN A 256 -11.19 6.41 18.47
CA GLN A 256 -12.63 6.65 18.62
C GLN A 256 -13.19 7.40 17.41
N LEU A 257 -12.46 8.41 16.92
CA LEU A 257 -12.84 9.17 15.74
C LEU A 257 -12.85 8.29 14.48
N VAL A 258 -11.80 7.47 14.31
CA VAL A 258 -11.68 6.48 13.22
C VAL A 258 -12.86 5.52 13.22
N GLU A 259 -13.19 4.94 14.37
CA GLU A 259 -14.30 3.98 14.47
C GLU A 259 -15.64 4.65 14.16
N ALA A 260 -15.87 5.87 14.67
CA ALA A 260 -17.08 6.63 14.39
C ALA A 260 -17.24 7.03 12.91
N HIS A 261 -16.13 7.10 12.15
CA HIS A 261 -16.12 7.51 10.74
C HIS A 261 -15.93 6.34 9.75
N ARG A 262 -15.73 5.10 10.24
CA ARG A 262 -15.28 3.95 9.44
C ARG A 262 -16.13 3.64 8.20
N THR A 263 -17.43 3.94 8.22
CA THR A 263 -18.32 3.71 7.07
C THR A 263 -18.14 4.73 5.95
N ASN A 264 -17.51 5.87 6.24
CA ASN A 264 -17.41 7.01 5.33
C ASN A 264 -16.02 7.14 4.67
N PHE A 265 -15.13 6.16 4.89
CA PHE A 265 -13.85 6.10 4.19
C PHE A 265 -14.05 6.06 2.68
N GLU A 266 -13.16 6.72 1.94
CA GLU A 266 -13.33 6.96 0.51
C GLU A 266 -13.40 5.66 -0.30
N HIS A 267 -12.56 4.67 -0.02
CA HIS A 267 -12.59 3.38 -0.68
C HIS A 267 -13.94 2.67 -0.49
N LYS A 268 -14.58 2.81 0.69
CA LYS A 268 -15.91 2.23 0.92
C LYS A 268 -16.96 2.95 0.08
N GLN A 269 -16.88 4.28 0.01
CA GLN A 269 -17.82 5.06 -0.79
C GLN A 269 -17.67 4.79 -2.29
N LEU A 270 -16.45 4.70 -2.80
CA LEU A 270 -16.14 4.49 -4.21
C LEU A 270 -16.38 3.04 -4.65
N PHE A 271 -15.87 2.07 -3.90
CA PHE A 271 -15.80 0.68 -4.36
C PHE A 271 -16.96 -0.19 -3.91
N ILE A 272 -17.76 0.21 -2.93
CA ILE A 272 -19.03 -0.48 -2.66
C ILE A 272 -20.14 0.02 -3.61
N ASN A 273 -20.13 1.30 -3.97
CA ASN A 273 -21.26 1.90 -4.69
C ASN A 273 -21.06 2.05 -6.20
N THR A 274 -19.82 2.03 -6.71
CA THR A 274 -19.56 2.41 -8.11
C THR A 274 -18.58 1.49 -8.84
N PHE A 275 -17.53 1.02 -8.16
CA PHE A 275 -16.43 0.30 -8.82
C PHE A 275 -16.00 -0.98 -8.08
N GLU A 276 -16.95 -1.77 -7.62
CA GLU A 276 -16.68 -3.02 -6.89
C GLU A 276 -15.90 -4.03 -7.74
N LEU A 277 -14.93 -4.71 -7.13
CA LEU A 277 -14.32 -5.93 -7.67
C LEU A 277 -15.16 -7.12 -7.21
N HIS A 278 -15.60 -7.99 -8.12
CA HIS A 278 -16.60 -9.02 -7.83
C HIS A 278 -16.02 -10.43 -7.73
N ASP A 279 -14.85 -10.69 -8.33
CA ASP A 279 -14.29 -12.02 -8.42
C ASP A 279 -13.90 -12.57 -7.04
N SER A 280 -14.72 -13.49 -6.53
CA SER A 280 -14.51 -14.13 -5.24
C SER A 280 -13.28 -15.04 -5.19
N THR A 281 -12.85 -15.58 -6.34
CA THR A 281 -11.64 -16.40 -6.44
C THR A 281 -10.42 -15.49 -6.27
N MET A 282 -10.40 -14.34 -6.93
CA MET A 282 -9.33 -13.34 -6.79
C MET A 282 -9.24 -12.78 -5.36
N LYS A 283 -10.38 -12.51 -4.72
CA LYS A 283 -10.42 -12.12 -3.29
C LYS A 283 -9.84 -13.20 -2.38
N ARG A 284 -10.29 -14.45 -2.52
CA ARG A 284 -9.77 -15.60 -1.75
C ARG A 284 -8.29 -15.84 -2.01
N LEU A 285 -7.86 -15.71 -3.27
CA LEU A 285 -6.47 -15.85 -3.66
C LEU A 285 -5.60 -14.76 -3.00
N SER A 286 -6.03 -13.50 -3.00
CA SER A 286 -5.30 -12.43 -2.33
C SER A 286 -5.25 -12.59 -0.81
N GLN A 287 -6.31 -13.11 -0.18
CA GLN A 287 -6.27 -13.46 1.23
C GLN A 287 -5.23 -14.56 1.52
N ALA A 288 -5.08 -15.54 0.63
CA ALA A 288 -4.04 -16.55 0.75
C ALA A 288 -2.63 -15.99 0.49
N LEU A 289 -2.45 -15.18 -0.55
CA LEU A 289 -1.16 -14.60 -0.96
C LEU A 289 -0.63 -13.56 0.05
N TYR A 290 -1.51 -12.79 0.69
CA TYR A 290 -1.09 -11.62 1.49
C TYR A 290 -1.55 -11.69 2.96
N GLY A 291 -2.68 -12.34 3.23
CA GLY A 291 -3.27 -12.45 4.58
C GLY A 291 -2.93 -13.74 5.33
N GLY A 292 -2.31 -14.72 4.67
CA GLY A 292 -2.00 -16.02 5.27
C GLY A 292 -3.23 -16.93 5.45
N ALA A 293 -4.32 -16.66 4.73
CA ALA A 293 -5.46 -17.56 4.70
C ALA A 293 -5.07 -18.95 4.16
N ALA A 294 -5.74 -19.99 4.65
CA ALA A 294 -5.44 -21.36 4.24
C ALA A 294 -5.60 -21.56 2.73
N VAL A 295 -4.57 -22.12 2.08
CA VAL A 295 -4.61 -22.41 0.65
C VAL A 295 -5.40 -23.70 0.39
N THR A 296 -6.53 -23.58 -0.28
CA THR A 296 -7.40 -24.69 -0.68
C THR A 296 -6.94 -25.32 -2.01
N ASP A 297 -7.33 -26.58 -2.26
CA ASP A 297 -6.90 -27.32 -3.46
C ASP A 297 -7.34 -26.66 -4.78
N ASP A 298 -8.50 -25.99 -4.79
CA ASP A 298 -8.95 -25.22 -5.95
C ASP A 298 -8.07 -24.00 -6.23
N LEU A 299 -7.56 -23.31 -5.19
CA LEU A 299 -6.62 -22.20 -5.37
C LEU A 299 -5.25 -22.68 -5.82
N LYS A 300 -4.78 -23.84 -5.33
CA LYS A 300 -3.51 -24.45 -5.77
C LYS A 300 -3.55 -24.88 -7.24
N ALA A 301 -4.72 -25.26 -7.73
CA ALA A 301 -4.90 -25.71 -9.11
C ALA A 301 -4.93 -24.56 -10.14
N LEU A 302 -4.95 -23.30 -9.70
CA LEU A 302 -4.96 -22.13 -10.59
C LEU A 302 -3.66 -22.02 -11.37
N ARG A 303 -3.77 -21.85 -12.69
CA ARG A 303 -2.64 -21.59 -13.58
C ARG A 303 -2.41 -20.08 -13.78
N PRO A 304 -1.17 -19.62 -14.01
CA PRO A 304 -0.86 -18.19 -14.11
C PRO A 304 -1.67 -17.47 -15.20
N GLU A 305 -1.97 -18.11 -16.32
CA GLU A 305 -2.83 -17.54 -17.36
C GLU A 305 -4.29 -17.39 -16.92
N GLU A 306 -4.82 -18.31 -16.10
CA GLU A 306 -6.20 -18.24 -15.59
C GLU A 306 -6.35 -17.05 -14.64
N VAL A 307 -5.39 -16.86 -13.74
CA VAL A 307 -5.38 -15.71 -12.83
C VAL A 307 -5.19 -14.40 -13.60
N GLY A 308 -4.35 -14.41 -14.64
CA GLY A 308 -4.22 -13.32 -15.59
C GLY A 308 -5.53 -12.88 -16.23
N TYR A 309 -6.31 -13.83 -16.75
CA TYR A 309 -7.61 -13.54 -17.36
C TYR A 309 -8.66 -13.07 -16.35
N MET A 310 -8.63 -13.59 -15.11
CA MET A 310 -9.50 -13.08 -14.03
C MET A 310 -9.18 -11.61 -13.75
N LEU A 311 -7.91 -11.26 -13.56
CA LEU A 311 -7.48 -9.87 -13.40
C LEU A 311 -7.93 -9.02 -14.59
N GLU A 312 -7.63 -9.45 -15.82
CA GLU A 312 -7.93 -8.72 -17.05
C GLU A 312 -9.42 -8.37 -17.19
N SER A 313 -10.31 -9.25 -16.72
CA SER A 313 -11.76 -9.07 -16.79
C SER A 313 -12.34 -8.06 -15.81
N GLU A 314 -11.53 -7.55 -14.88
CA GLU A 314 -11.96 -6.66 -13.80
C GLU A 314 -11.12 -5.38 -13.70
N GLY A 315 -11.57 -4.46 -12.85
CA GLY A 315 -11.02 -3.11 -12.77
C GLY A 315 -9.77 -2.94 -11.91
N ALA A 316 -9.22 -3.99 -11.30
CA ALA A 316 -8.02 -3.90 -10.48
C ALA A 316 -6.76 -3.66 -11.34
N ASN A 317 -5.85 -2.80 -10.89
CA ASN A 317 -4.53 -2.65 -11.55
C ASN A 317 -3.51 -3.69 -11.09
N ASP A 318 -3.75 -4.40 -9.98
CA ASP A 318 -2.86 -5.40 -9.42
C ASP A 318 -3.64 -6.45 -8.60
N GLN A 319 -3.13 -7.70 -8.47
CA GLN A 319 -3.68 -8.73 -7.59
C GLN A 319 -3.91 -8.22 -6.15
N TYR A 320 -3.04 -7.32 -5.67
CA TYR A 320 -3.10 -6.77 -4.32
C TYR A 320 -4.39 -6.01 -4.02
N ALA A 321 -5.01 -5.39 -5.04
CA ALA A 321 -6.28 -4.68 -4.91
C ALA A 321 -7.40 -5.58 -4.35
N TYR A 322 -7.32 -6.89 -4.58
CA TYR A 322 -8.30 -7.86 -4.09
C TYR A 322 -8.12 -8.23 -2.62
N TYR A 323 -7.00 -7.88 -2.00
CA TYR A 323 -6.77 -8.17 -0.58
C TYR A 323 -7.68 -7.29 0.28
N HIS A 324 -7.67 -5.99 0.04
CA HIS A 324 -8.53 -5.04 0.73
C HIS A 324 -8.77 -3.82 -0.18
N SER A 325 -9.98 -3.25 -0.13
CA SER A 325 -10.37 -2.11 -0.97
C SER A 325 -9.57 -0.83 -0.70
N ALA A 326 -9.01 -0.68 0.50
CA ALA A 326 -8.04 0.40 0.78
C ALA A 326 -6.75 0.26 -0.04
N GLU A 327 -6.29 -0.97 -0.30
CA GLU A 327 -5.09 -1.23 -1.11
C GLU A 327 -5.36 -0.98 -2.58
N ASP A 328 -6.54 -1.34 -3.07
CA ASP A 328 -6.98 -0.99 -4.42
C ASP A 328 -6.95 0.52 -4.65
N LEU A 329 -7.43 1.31 -3.67
CA LEU A 329 -7.39 2.77 -3.72
C LEU A 329 -5.95 3.28 -3.75
N ALA A 330 -5.09 2.77 -2.86
CA ALA A 330 -3.70 3.21 -2.78
C ALA A 330 -2.87 2.82 -4.02
N MET A 331 -3.02 1.59 -4.53
CA MET A 331 -2.36 1.12 -5.75
C MET A 331 -2.79 1.90 -6.99
N LEU A 332 -4.08 2.20 -7.14
CA LEU A 332 -4.58 3.01 -8.25
C LEU A 332 -4.01 4.43 -8.20
N PHE A 333 -3.91 5.01 -7.00
CA PHE A 333 -3.32 6.33 -6.82
C PHE A 333 -1.81 6.35 -7.07
N GLU A 334 -1.08 5.42 -6.47
CA GLU A 334 0.37 5.26 -6.65
C GLU A 334 0.73 5.17 -8.14
N GLU A 335 0.13 4.21 -8.87
CA GLU A 335 0.47 4.00 -10.27
C GLU A 335 0.11 5.22 -11.13
N SER A 336 -1.03 5.86 -10.85
CA SER A 336 -1.47 7.06 -11.55
C SER A 336 -0.52 8.24 -11.34
N MET A 337 -0.09 8.49 -10.11
CA MET A 337 0.82 9.59 -9.78
C MET A 337 2.23 9.33 -10.30
N MET A 338 2.71 8.09 -10.23
CA MET A 338 3.99 7.69 -10.82
C MET A 338 4.01 7.90 -12.33
N LYS A 339 2.93 7.56 -13.03
CA LYS A 339 2.82 7.78 -14.48
C LYS A 339 2.62 9.26 -14.83
N LEU A 340 1.79 10.00 -14.09
CA LEU A 340 1.51 11.41 -14.32
C LEU A 340 2.76 12.28 -14.17
N ILE A 341 3.52 12.08 -13.09
CA ILE A 341 4.61 12.99 -12.71
C ILE A 341 5.95 12.52 -13.29
N TYR A 342 6.26 11.23 -13.15
CA TYR A 342 7.56 10.69 -13.53
C TYR A 342 7.55 9.98 -14.90
N ARG A 343 6.39 9.88 -15.56
CA ARG A 343 6.20 9.16 -16.84
C ARG A 343 6.58 7.68 -16.77
N VAL A 344 6.55 7.13 -15.57
CA VAL A 344 6.91 5.73 -15.29
C VAL A 344 5.71 4.85 -15.55
N ASP A 345 5.88 3.81 -16.35
CA ASP A 345 4.90 2.75 -16.53
C ASP A 345 5.05 1.68 -15.45
N ARG A 346 3.97 0.96 -15.17
CA ARG A 346 4.01 -0.26 -14.36
C ARG A 346 3.68 -1.46 -15.22
N ASP A 347 4.50 -2.49 -15.10
CA ASP A 347 4.23 -3.84 -15.58
C ASP A 347 3.62 -4.65 -14.46
N VAL A 348 2.57 -5.41 -14.78
CA VAL A 348 1.96 -6.40 -13.90
C VAL A 348 1.85 -7.71 -14.66
N ALA A 349 2.22 -8.81 -14.04
CA ALA A 349 2.22 -10.12 -14.68
C ALA A 349 1.97 -11.26 -13.71
N TYR A 350 1.54 -12.39 -14.26
CA TYR A 350 1.58 -13.70 -13.63
C TYR A 350 2.57 -14.56 -14.38
N THR A 351 3.54 -15.10 -13.64
CA THR A 351 4.61 -15.93 -14.17
C THR A 351 4.49 -17.35 -13.67
N SER A 352 5.17 -18.31 -14.33
CA SER A 352 5.51 -19.58 -13.68
C SER A 352 6.34 -19.33 -12.40
N ASN A 353 6.26 -20.27 -11.47
CA ASN A 353 7.03 -20.28 -10.23
C ASN A 353 7.72 -21.64 -10.05
N PRO A 354 8.83 -21.91 -10.76
CA PRO A 354 9.55 -23.17 -10.63
C PRO A 354 10.24 -23.28 -9.26
N ASP A 355 10.36 -24.52 -8.74
CA ASP A 355 11.05 -24.81 -7.46
C ASP A 355 12.49 -24.29 -7.42
N GLU A 356 13.17 -24.32 -8.56
CA GLU A 356 14.51 -23.76 -8.75
C GLU A 356 14.50 -22.75 -9.89
N TYR A 357 15.02 -21.55 -9.62
CA TYR A 357 15.36 -20.57 -10.64
C TYR A 357 16.68 -19.90 -10.29
N THR A 358 17.52 -19.68 -11.30
CA THR A 358 18.83 -19.02 -11.20
C THR A 358 18.77 -17.59 -11.69
N THR A 359 17.86 -17.31 -12.63
CA THR A 359 17.66 -15.99 -13.23
C THR A 359 16.18 -15.62 -13.20
N CYS A 360 15.89 -14.33 -13.30
CA CYS A 360 14.52 -13.86 -13.51
C CYS A 360 13.86 -14.46 -14.77
N ASN A 361 14.63 -14.90 -15.78
CA ASN A 361 14.08 -15.45 -17.01
C ASN A 361 13.56 -16.89 -16.89
N ASP A 362 13.88 -17.59 -15.80
CA ASP A 362 13.31 -18.91 -15.53
C ASP A 362 11.83 -18.83 -15.13
N ARG A 363 11.38 -17.64 -14.70
CA ARG A 363 9.96 -17.29 -14.51
C ARG A 363 9.39 -16.80 -15.83
N VAL A 364 8.61 -17.63 -16.50
CA VAL A 364 8.00 -17.33 -17.80
C VAL A 364 6.68 -16.61 -17.59
N VAL A 365 6.49 -15.47 -18.25
CA VAL A 365 5.23 -14.72 -18.25
C VAL A 365 4.16 -15.55 -18.96
N ALA A 366 3.06 -15.85 -18.27
CA ALA A 366 1.88 -16.49 -18.87
C ALA A 366 0.78 -15.46 -19.21
N TRP A 367 0.73 -14.38 -18.44
CA TRP A 367 -0.07 -13.19 -18.70
C TRP A 367 0.67 -11.97 -18.16
N GLY A 368 0.65 -10.85 -18.88
CA GLY A 368 1.24 -9.62 -18.39
C GLY A 368 0.87 -8.40 -19.22
N GLN A 369 0.82 -7.25 -18.55
CA GLN A 369 0.38 -6.00 -19.13
C GLN A 369 1.18 -4.82 -18.57
N ARG A 370 1.64 -3.95 -19.47
CA ARG A 370 2.18 -2.63 -19.16
C ARG A 370 1.06 -1.59 -19.18
N ASN A 371 1.14 -0.60 -18.30
CA ASN A 371 0.25 0.56 -18.26
C ASN A 371 -1.22 0.13 -18.07
N ARG A 372 -1.45 -0.73 -17.07
CA ARG A 372 -2.77 -1.32 -16.83
C ARG A 372 -3.79 -0.28 -16.37
N ILE A 373 -3.38 0.82 -15.74
CA ILE A 373 -4.26 1.97 -15.47
C ILE A 373 -4.92 2.56 -16.73
N ALA A 374 -4.40 2.28 -17.93
CA ALA A 374 -5.01 2.68 -19.19
C ALA A 374 -6.10 1.71 -19.70
N ALA A 375 -6.27 0.52 -19.13
CA ALA A 375 -7.29 -0.44 -19.52
C ALA A 375 -8.71 0.12 -19.30
N SER A 376 -9.68 -0.29 -20.12
CA SER A 376 -11.05 0.25 -20.10
C SER A 376 -11.76 0.04 -18.76
N GLU A 377 -11.43 -1.05 -18.09
CA GLU A 377 -12.00 -1.50 -16.82
C GLU A 377 -11.37 -0.77 -15.63
N VAL A 378 -10.11 -0.33 -15.78
CA VAL A 378 -9.29 0.25 -14.70
C VAL A 378 -9.30 1.78 -14.75
N ARG A 379 -9.23 2.36 -15.95
CA ARG A 379 -9.08 3.80 -16.17
C ARG A 379 -10.13 4.66 -15.43
N PRO A 380 -11.44 4.34 -15.45
CA PRO A 380 -12.43 5.14 -14.72
C PRO A 380 -12.20 5.14 -13.21
N ARG A 381 -11.72 4.01 -12.67
CA ARG A 381 -11.43 3.82 -11.24
C ARG A 381 -10.20 4.64 -10.84
N ALA A 382 -9.11 4.48 -11.58
CA ALA A 382 -7.87 5.23 -11.40
C ALA A 382 -8.11 6.75 -11.49
N HIS A 383 -8.90 7.19 -12.47
CA HIS A 383 -9.26 8.59 -12.66
C HIS A 383 -10.03 9.15 -11.47
N MET A 384 -11.07 8.44 -11.02
CA MET A 384 -11.89 8.86 -9.88
C MET A 384 -11.07 8.90 -8.59
N VAL A 385 -10.29 7.86 -8.30
CA VAL A 385 -9.42 7.77 -7.12
C VAL A 385 -8.43 8.95 -7.09
N THR A 386 -7.76 9.21 -8.22
CA THR A 386 -6.79 10.30 -8.32
C THR A 386 -7.43 11.66 -8.01
N LYS A 387 -8.60 11.94 -8.59
CA LYS A 387 -9.32 13.19 -8.31
C LYS A 387 -9.84 13.27 -6.88
N ARG A 388 -10.25 12.15 -6.30
CA ARG A 388 -10.77 12.11 -4.93
C ARG A 388 -9.68 12.42 -3.91
N ILE A 389 -8.50 11.82 -4.07
CA ILE A 389 -7.35 12.06 -3.20
C ILE A 389 -6.77 13.46 -3.43
N LEU A 390 -6.76 13.96 -4.67
CA LEU A 390 -6.31 15.32 -4.98
C LEU A 390 -7.43 16.38 -4.87
N ALA A 391 -8.51 16.14 -4.13
CA ALA A 391 -9.69 17.02 -4.14
C ALA A 391 -9.42 18.48 -3.69
N ASN A 392 -8.29 18.74 -3.03
CA ASN A 392 -7.85 20.07 -2.61
C ASN A 392 -6.87 20.74 -3.58
N ALA A 393 -6.50 20.04 -4.65
CA ALA A 393 -5.75 20.61 -5.74
C ALA A 393 -6.55 21.72 -6.43
N THR A 394 -5.85 22.65 -7.03
CA THR A 394 -6.43 23.74 -7.81
C THR A 394 -7.25 23.19 -8.99
N ALA A 395 -8.20 23.99 -9.49
CA ALA A 395 -8.98 23.63 -10.67
C ALA A 395 -8.08 23.27 -11.87
N ASN A 396 -6.93 23.93 -12.02
CA ASN A 396 -5.97 23.64 -13.09
C ASN A 396 -5.28 22.28 -12.91
N GLU A 397 -4.92 21.91 -11.68
CA GLU A 397 -4.34 20.59 -11.38
C GLU A 397 -5.36 19.47 -11.64
N LEU A 398 -6.62 19.66 -11.23
CA LEU A 398 -7.69 18.70 -11.53
C LEU A 398 -7.98 18.58 -13.03
N LEU A 399 -7.88 19.67 -13.79
CA LEU A 399 -7.96 19.64 -15.26
C LEU A 399 -6.77 18.91 -15.88
N ALA A 400 -5.56 19.05 -15.32
CA ALA A 400 -4.39 18.30 -15.76
C ALA A 400 -4.56 16.79 -15.52
N VAL A 401 -5.19 16.39 -14.41
CA VAL A 401 -5.59 15.00 -14.17
C VAL A 401 -6.59 14.52 -15.24
N ASP A 402 -7.61 15.32 -15.56
CA ASP A 402 -8.57 14.98 -16.62
C ASP A 402 -7.88 14.82 -17.99
N GLU A 403 -6.98 15.74 -18.36
CA GLU A 403 -6.20 15.68 -19.59
C GLU A 403 -5.28 14.45 -19.62
N PHE A 404 -4.64 14.13 -18.50
CA PHE A 404 -3.79 12.95 -18.34
C PHE A 404 -4.55 11.65 -18.62
N PHE A 405 -5.71 11.44 -17.98
CA PHE A 405 -6.51 10.22 -18.19
C PHE A 405 -7.12 10.13 -19.59
N ASN A 406 -7.38 11.27 -20.24
CA ASN A 406 -7.78 11.31 -21.65
C ASN A 406 -6.65 10.93 -22.62
N ASN A 407 -5.39 11.12 -22.22
CA ASN A 407 -4.20 10.88 -23.04
C ASN A 407 -3.29 9.76 -22.50
N LEU A 408 -3.81 8.89 -21.64
CA LEU A 408 -3.06 7.83 -20.93
C LEU A 408 -2.49 6.74 -21.86
N GLY A 409 -2.89 6.76 -23.13
CA GLY A 409 -2.56 5.73 -24.12
C GLY A 409 -3.42 4.49 -23.98
N SER A 410 -2.80 3.33 -24.22
CA SER A 410 -3.43 2.02 -24.12
C SER A 410 -2.53 1.06 -23.35
N PRO A 411 -3.11 0.07 -22.67
CA PRO A 411 -2.31 -0.99 -22.07
C PRO A 411 -1.60 -1.80 -23.16
N THR A 412 -0.42 -2.34 -22.87
CA THR A 412 0.35 -3.14 -23.81
C THR A 412 0.65 -4.51 -23.23
N ALA A 413 0.35 -5.59 -23.97
CA ALA A 413 0.67 -6.94 -23.53
C ALA A 413 2.19 -7.16 -23.46
N LEU A 414 2.64 -7.83 -22.41
CA LEU A 414 4.03 -8.30 -22.30
C LEU A 414 4.22 -9.58 -23.12
N PRO A 415 5.39 -9.81 -23.72
CA PRO A 415 5.66 -11.04 -24.45
C PRO A 415 5.76 -12.21 -23.47
N LEU A 416 5.29 -13.39 -23.92
CA LEU A 416 5.27 -14.63 -23.14
C LEU A 416 6.66 -15.30 -23.12
N VAL A 417 7.63 -14.60 -22.53
CA VAL A 417 9.03 -15.01 -22.37
C VAL A 417 9.42 -14.89 -20.89
N GLY A 418 10.70 -15.11 -20.58
CA GLY A 418 11.22 -14.89 -19.23
C GLY A 418 10.96 -13.46 -18.72
N TRP A 419 10.80 -13.29 -17.40
CA TRP A 419 10.40 -12.01 -16.79
C TRP A 419 11.31 -10.85 -17.19
N CYS A 420 12.63 -11.02 -17.19
CA CYS A 420 13.55 -9.95 -17.57
C CYS A 420 13.46 -9.63 -19.06
N ASP A 421 13.42 -10.65 -19.92
CA ASP A 421 13.31 -10.47 -21.37
C ASP A 421 11.97 -9.83 -21.76
N SER A 422 10.95 -9.96 -20.91
CA SER A 422 9.63 -9.38 -21.16
C SER A 422 9.59 -7.86 -21.14
N ILE A 423 10.67 -7.18 -20.75
CA ILE A 423 10.71 -5.71 -20.62
C ILE A 423 10.48 -4.93 -21.90
N ASN A 424 10.70 -5.57 -23.04
CA ASN A 424 10.47 -5.00 -24.35
C ASN A 424 9.13 -5.51 -24.92
N PRO A 425 7.99 -4.84 -24.64
CA PRO A 425 6.73 -5.19 -25.27
C PRO A 425 6.82 -5.08 -26.79
N ILE A 426 6.17 -6.00 -27.51
CA ILE A 426 6.25 -6.04 -28.97
C ILE A 426 5.40 -4.90 -29.56
N SER A 427 6.05 -3.78 -29.93
CA SER A 427 5.72 -2.96 -31.10
C SER A 427 6.88 -2.04 -31.51
N GLY A 428 7.65 -2.47 -32.53
CA GLY A 428 8.48 -1.63 -33.42
C GLY A 428 9.59 -0.73 -32.83
N LEU A 429 10.85 -1.21 -32.89
CA LEU A 429 12.15 -0.48 -32.92
C LEU A 429 12.46 0.47 -31.73
N SER A 430 13.60 0.50 -31.02
CA SER A 430 14.92 -0.18 -30.98
C SER A 430 15.54 0.20 -29.62
N PRO A 431 16.38 -0.64 -28.98
CA PRO A 431 17.00 -0.33 -27.68
C PRO A 431 18.23 0.58 -27.80
N ARG A 432 18.51 1.39 -26.76
CA ARG A 432 19.85 1.94 -26.52
C ARG A 432 20.21 2.01 -25.02
N SER A 433 21.44 1.54 -24.77
CA SER A 433 22.26 1.48 -23.54
C SER A 433 21.66 0.80 -22.31
N ALA A 434 22.22 -0.38 -22.02
CA ALA A 434 21.94 -1.26 -20.91
C ALA A 434 22.44 -0.70 -19.56
N TRP A 435 21.57 -0.81 -18.54
CA TRP A 435 21.97 -0.91 -17.15
C TRP A 435 22.23 -2.39 -16.81
N PRO A 436 23.11 -2.69 -15.83
CA PRO A 436 23.46 -4.06 -15.48
C PRO A 436 22.22 -4.85 -15.03
N GLU A 437 22.27 -6.16 -15.31
CA GLU A 437 21.19 -7.10 -15.02
C GLU A 437 20.78 -7.10 -13.54
N PRO A 438 19.50 -7.33 -13.23
CA PRO A 438 19.05 -7.50 -11.84
C PRO A 438 19.62 -8.79 -11.24
N ASP A 439 20.27 -8.65 -10.08
CA ASP A 439 20.48 -9.78 -9.18
C ASP A 439 19.11 -10.27 -8.70
N VAL A 440 18.90 -11.58 -8.76
CA VAL A 440 17.66 -12.27 -8.38
C VAL A 440 17.40 -12.13 -6.89
N ILE A 441 16.77 -11.03 -6.48
CA ILE A 441 15.94 -10.93 -5.29
C ILE A 441 14.84 -9.90 -5.58
N GLU A 442 13.78 -10.32 -6.27
CA GLU A 442 12.50 -9.62 -6.24
C GLU A 442 11.89 -9.93 -4.86
N GLN A 443 12.44 -9.32 -3.80
CA GLN A 443 11.71 -9.23 -2.54
C GLN A 443 10.60 -8.23 -2.83
N ASP A 444 9.40 -8.77 -3.05
CA ASP A 444 8.16 -8.03 -3.18
C ASP A 444 7.91 -7.34 -1.83
N PHE A 445 8.60 -6.22 -1.60
CA PHE A 445 8.46 -5.37 -0.43
C PHE A 445 7.18 -4.55 -0.57
N ARG A 446 6.04 -5.22 -0.70
CA ARG A 446 4.74 -4.55 -0.65
C ARG A 446 4.48 -4.05 0.76
N PRO A 447 3.76 -2.94 0.96
CA PRO A 447 3.36 -2.42 2.26
C PRO A 447 2.80 -3.46 3.26
N ARG A 448 2.91 -3.19 4.57
CA ARG A 448 2.41 -4.04 5.67
C ARG A 448 0.96 -3.66 5.89
N HIS A 449 0.08 -4.64 6.02
CA HIS A 449 -1.35 -4.36 6.05
C HIS A 449 -1.93 -4.21 7.44
N TYR A 450 -2.86 -3.25 7.48
CA TYR A 450 -3.98 -3.09 8.41
C TYR A 450 -4.34 -4.41 9.06
#